data_AF-A0A9Q0RUG4-F1
#
_entry.id   AF-A0A9Q0RUG4-F1
#
_cell.length_a   1.000
_cell.length_b   1.000
_cell.length_c   1.000
_cell.angle_alpha   90.00
_cell.angle_beta   90.00
_cell.angle_gamma   90.00
#
_symmetry.space_group_name_H-M   'P 1'
#
loop_
_entity.id
_entity.type
_entity.pdbx_description
1 polymer ?
#
loop_
_entity_poly.entity_id
_entity_poly.type
_entity_poly.pdbx_seq_one_letter_code
_entity_poly.pdbx_strand_id
1 'polypeptide(L)'
;MLFLRRTNVFFSPRIFPFLSQLYSLSTNSKKPAVLTDISQILSCSEETARNVCKTFPTTQSLTSVTQIKENVNFLIDSGTSKDVINANLNLLAMENGVLQRKLQIIKRMQPRHIDDFIPLLDIKEPILEHIAAKAKAERKIVPDNNRIYYLSKELQLPPSTVSKCFSKYNAIFFTPFNFVQKKLNILLDYDVGGEQILRSLYIFECAHRRIISRLEDLSSVGLYEVKLWYFKCSDEEFKKVLATKVTDARPMPVKLAHILKKRNLEKSLILSELNLLLQCDDKLSAQIYYDFVNTIEDLSLAKENMKLFTDYGLNVELIRRNFVVLTLPKDQIIDNIELIGKMRPNAIEDFLPLVQVDTWLLKNFVNVNNRRNEMHPIYFFSEKLNIPPSIVSKTFAEHATILFRDSDGLKKKLDLLLSYNVRPETILRSPSTFWSSLEFIENRLQSLRSKGIENISSWMLVRDETTMEKVAARVVEEKQSLGDSNEIIDYLAKRLNWDKATEERVLRYHPPLAKCSVVKVKKHLDYLLNETHFTVDDINSNPAVFRSNLNELKLRINELREIGVVPKKLYTISLSQN
;
A
#
# COMPACT_ATOMS: atom_id res chain seq x y z
N MET A 1 -42.70 15.50 49.71
CA MET A 1 -41.94 16.74 49.46
C MET A 1 -41.79 16.87 47.94
N LEU A 2 -42.79 17.41 47.23
CA LEU A 2 -43.12 18.84 47.03
C LEU A 2 -41.99 19.61 46.32
N PHE A 3 -42.21 19.93 45.02
CA PHE A 3 -42.37 21.31 44.47
C PHE A 3 -41.04 21.88 43.93
N LEU A 4 -40.86 22.50 42.75
CA LEU A 4 -41.71 23.11 41.71
C LEU A 4 -40.88 23.21 40.41
N ARG A 5 -41.46 22.85 39.25
CA ARG A 5 -41.09 23.47 37.96
C ARG A 5 -42.24 24.39 37.57
N ARG A 6 -41.99 25.70 37.60
CA ARG A 6 -42.87 26.72 37.03
C ARG A 6 -42.63 26.85 35.53
N THR A 7 -43.75 27.09 34.86
CA THR A 7 -44.02 27.24 33.45
C THR A 7 -43.76 28.65 32.93
N ASN A 8 -43.86 28.77 31.60
CA ASN A 8 -44.18 29.95 30.77
C ASN A 8 -43.00 30.85 30.34
N VAL A 9 -42.91 31.40 29.12
CA VAL A 9 -43.73 31.41 27.89
C VAL A 9 -42.85 32.10 26.81
N PHE A 10 -42.91 31.61 25.57
CA PHE A 10 -42.59 32.26 24.27
C PHE A 10 -41.50 33.35 24.14
N PHE A 11 -40.50 33.08 23.27
CA PHE A 11 -40.08 34.04 22.23
C PHE A 11 -39.94 33.34 20.87
N SER A 12 -40.59 33.94 19.87
CA SER A 12 -40.65 33.54 18.46
C SER A 12 -39.26 33.61 17.78
N PRO A 13 -38.86 32.63 16.94
CA PRO A 13 -37.62 32.69 16.16
C PRO A 13 -37.82 33.56 14.92
N ARG A 14 -37.95 34.88 15.12
CA ARG A 14 -37.95 35.88 14.03
C ARG A 14 -37.16 37.14 14.40
N ILE A 15 -35.95 36.99 14.94
CA ILE A 15 -34.94 38.07 15.00
C ILE A 15 -33.53 37.49 14.82
N PHE A 16 -33.27 36.84 13.68
CA PHE A 16 -31.90 36.42 13.31
C PHE A 16 -31.40 36.85 11.92
N PRO A 17 -32.18 37.51 11.02
CA PRO A 17 -31.57 38.11 9.82
C PRO A 17 -30.88 39.46 10.08
N PHE A 18 -31.30 40.22 11.11
CA PHE A 18 -30.88 41.62 11.26
C PHE A 18 -29.44 41.82 11.78
N LEU A 19 -28.87 40.84 12.49
CA LEU A 19 -27.48 40.91 12.96
C LEU A 19 -26.46 40.51 11.87
N SER A 20 -26.88 39.76 10.85
CA SER A 20 -26.02 39.44 9.69
C SER A 20 -25.88 40.61 8.69
N GLN A 21 -26.90 41.46 8.59
CA GLN A 21 -26.86 42.68 7.77
C GLN A 21 -26.08 43.83 8.45
N LEU A 22 -26.05 43.90 9.79
CA LEU A 22 -25.21 44.88 10.49
C LEU A 22 -23.72 44.50 10.53
N TYR A 23 -23.37 43.21 10.43
CA TYR A 23 -21.98 42.76 10.27
C TYR A 23 -21.42 42.96 8.85
N SER A 24 -22.26 43.05 7.83
CA SER A 24 -21.84 43.28 6.43
C SER A 24 -21.75 44.77 6.05
N LEU A 25 -22.41 45.67 6.78
CA LEU A 25 -22.36 47.11 6.52
C LEU A 25 -21.17 47.83 7.22
N SER A 26 -20.57 47.25 8.27
CA SER A 26 -19.36 47.81 8.91
C SER A 26 -18.03 47.26 8.37
N THR A 27 -18.07 46.24 7.50
CA THR A 27 -16.88 45.54 6.97
C THR A 27 -16.46 46.00 5.56
N ASN A 28 -17.27 46.80 4.87
CA ASN A 28 -16.91 47.30 3.52
C ASN A 28 -15.86 48.42 3.53
N SER A 29 -15.67 49.17 4.63
CA SER A 29 -14.63 50.22 4.71
C SER A 29 -13.24 49.70 5.05
N LYS A 30 -13.11 48.46 5.58
CA LYS A 30 -11.83 47.88 6.04
C LYS A 30 -11.15 46.96 5.01
N LYS A 31 -11.87 46.47 4.00
CA LYS A 31 -11.33 45.60 2.94
C LYS A 31 -10.14 46.22 2.16
N PRO A 32 -10.13 47.51 1.79
CA PRO A 32 -9.01 48.10 1.06
C PRO A 32 -7.73 48.21 1.92
N ALA A 33 -7.90 48.56 3.20
CA ALA A 33 -6.78 48.70 4.14
C ALA A 33 -6.12 47.35 4.43
N VAL A 34 -6.90 46.30 4.70
CA VAL A 34 -6.39 44.94 4.95
C VAL A 34 -5.62 44.38 3.74
N LEU A 35 -6.10 44.63 2.52
CA LEU A 35 -5.40 44.22 1.29
C LEU A 35 -4.07 44.95 1.11
N THR A 36 -4.03 46.24 1.45
CA THR A 36 -2.82 47.07 1.38
C THR A 36 -1.78 46.58 2.40
N ASP A 37 -2.21 46.31 3.64
CA ASP A 37 -1.33 45.80 4.70
C ASP A 37 -0.74 44.43 4.34
N ILE A 38 -1.55 43.51 3.82
CA ILE A 38 -1.08 42.18 3.38
C ILE A 38 -0.12 42.28 2.20
N SER A 39 -0.43 43.13 1.21
CA SER A 39 0.45 43.38 0.05
C SER A 39 1.81 43.94 0.50
N GLN A 40 1.82 44.84 1.47
CA GLN A 40 3.05 45.40 2.03
C GLN A 40 3.85 44.37 2.85
N ILE A 41 3.19 43.61 3.72
CA ILE A 41 3.81 42.57 4.55
C ILE A 41 4.48 41.49 3.68
N LEU A 42 3.77 41.01 2.66
CA LEU A 42 4.26 39.93 1.78
C LEU A 42 5.09 40.44 0.60
N SER A 43 5.17 41.76 0.43
CA SER A 43 5.80 42.40 -0.74
C SER A 43 5.24 41.82 -2.06
N CYS A 44 3.92 41.65 -2.15
CA CYS A 44 3.25 40.96 -3.25
C CYS A 44 2.19 41.84 -3.96
N SER A 45 1.71 41.41 -5.13
CA SER A 45 0.69 42.14 -5.88
C SER A 45 -0.65 42.19 -5.13
N GLU A 46 -1.47 43.20 -5.40
CA GLU A 46 -2.82 43.31 -4.82
C GLU A 46 -3.71 42.10 -5.20
N GLU A 47 -3.47 41.50 -6.37
CA GLU A 47 -4.13 40.26 -6.80
C GLU A 47 -3.71 39.06 -5.93
N THR A 48 -2.42 38.93 -5.63
CA THR A 48 -1.90 37.91 -4.71
C THR A 48 -2.48 38.09 -3.31
N ALA A 49 -2.51 39.32 -2.79
CA ALA A 49 -3.13 39.65 -1.51
C ALA A 49 -4.64 39.33 -1.49
N ARG A 50 -5.37 39.61 -2.59
CA ARG A 50 -6.78 39.21 -2.74
C ARG A 50 -6.94 37.69 -2.71
N ASN A 51 -6.06 36.93 -3.35
CA ASN A 51 -6.11 35.47 -3.34
C ASN A 51 -5.82 34.90 -1.95
N VAL A 52 -4.92 35.49 -1.17
CA VAL A 52 -4.70 35.13 0.25
C VAL A 52 -5.99 35.31 1.06
N CYS A 53 -6.61 36.48 0.97
CA CYS A 53 -7.86 36.81 1.68
C CYS A 53 -9.05 35.92 1.28
N LYS A 54 -9.10 35.47 0.02
CA LYS A 54 -10.10 34.51 -0.48
C LYS A 54 -9.84 33.10 0.03
N THR A 55 -8.58 32.65 0.00
CA THR A 55 -8.20 31.28 0.37
C THR A 55 -8.32 31.07 1.89
N PHE A 56 -8.11 32.12 2.68
CA PHE A 56 -8.19 32.09 4.14
C PHE A 56 -9.12 33.20 4.64
N PRO A 57 -10.45 33.00 4.67
CA PRO A 57 -11.42 34.04 5.04
C PRO A 57 -11.17 34.64 6.43
N THR A 58 -10.55 33.88 7.34
CA THR A 58 -10.15 34.32 8.68
C THR A 58 -9.14 35.47 8.67
N THR A 59 -8.36 35.64 7.60
CA THR A 59 -7.34 36.71 7.45
C THR A 59 -7.93 38.11 7.30
N GLN A 60 -9.26 38.25 7.17
CA GLN A 60 -9.94 39.53 7.01
C GLN A 60 -10.06 40.35 8.31
N SER A 61 -9.65 39.80 9.47
CA SER A 61 -9.66 40.50 10.77
C SER A 61 -8.32 41.17 11.09
N LEU A 62 -8.34 42.31 11.81
CA LEU A 62 -7.12 43.02 12.23
C LEU A 62 -6.21 42.16 13.12
N THR A 63 -6.78 41.35 14.02
CA THR A 63 -6.05 40.38 14.84
C THR A 63 -5.32 39.35 13.97
N SER A 64 -5.94 38.94 12.86
CA SER A 64 -5.31 38.04 11.89
C SER A 64 -4.22 38.71 11.05
N VAL A 65 -4.34 40.01 10.73
CA VAL A 65 -3.25 40.75 10.06
C VAL A 65 -2.01 40.87 10.96
N THR A 66 -2.20 41.15 12.25
CA THR A 66 -1.09 41.16 13.22
C THR A 66 -0.43 39.79 13.32
N GLN A 67 -1.24 38.73 13.43
CA GLN A 67 -0.77 37.34 13.44
C GLN A 67 0.00 36.97 12.16
N ILE A 68 -0.47 37.40 10.99
CA ILE A 68 0.25 37.20 9.71
C ILE A 68 1.60 37.91 9.75
N LYS A 69 1.65 39.16 10.22
CA LYS A 69 2.89 39.93 10.34
C LYS A 69 3.89 39.25 11.28
N GLU A 70 3.42 38.77 12.43
CA GLU A 70 4.24 38.02 13.39
C GLU A 70 4.78 36.72 12.78
N ASN A 71 3.94 35.95 12.09
CA ASN A 71 4.36 34.73 11.40
C ASN A 71 5.39 35.00 10.29
N VAL A 72 5.21 36.06 9.49
CA VAL A 72 6.17 36.45 8.45
C VAL A 72 7.51 36.83 9.07
N ASN A 73 7.51 37.70 10.09
CA ASN A 73 8.73 38.09 10.78
C ASN A 73 9.43 36.88 11.39
N PHE A 74 8.68 36.01 12.08
CA PHE A 74 9.22 34.79 12.68
C PHE A 74 9.88 33.84 11.65
N LEU A 75 9.26 33.67 10.48
CA LEU A 75 9.82 32.85 9.41
C LEU A 75 11.10 33.46 8.82
N ILE A 76 11.11 34.79 8.60
CA ILE A 76 12.29 35.53 8.13
C ILE A 76 13.42 35.43 9.15
N ASP A 77 13.14 35.68 10.43
CA ASP A 77 14.11 35.60 11.54
C ASP A 77 14.68 34.18 11.69
N SER A 78 13.91 33.17 11.29
CA SER A 78 14.35 31.78 11.24
C SER A 78 15.14 31.41 9.98
N GLY A 79 15.41 32.38 9.11
CA GLY A 79 16.19 32.22 7.88
C GLY A 79 15.39 31.87 6.63
N THR A 80 14.05 31.95 6.67
CA THR A 80 13.19 31.61 5.53
C THR A 80 13.15 32.75 4.52
N SER A 81 13.35 32.46 3.24
CA SER A 81 13.25 33.49 2.20
C SER A 81 11.80 33.93 1.94
N LYS A 82 11.63 35.18 1.50
CA LYS A 82 10.32 35.73 1.13
C LYS A 82 9.64 34.93 0.01
N ASP A 83 10.41 34.42 -0.95
CA ASP A 83 9.89 33.61 -2.06
C ASP A 83 9.26 32.30 -1.55
N VAL A 84 9.92 31.65 -0.59
CA VAL A 84 9.40 30.42 0.03
C VAL A 84 8.16 30.71 0.88
N ILE A 85 8.12 31.84 1.60
CA ILE A 85 6.92 32.28 2.33
C ILE A 85 5.75 32.49 1.36
N ASN A 86 5.99 33.20 0.25
CA ASN A 86 4.99 33.45 -0.79
C ASN A 86 4.51 32.17 -1.47
N ALA A 87 5.35 31.14 -1.57
CA ALA A 87 4.96 29.84 -2.10
C ALA A 87 4.17 28.95 -1.11
N ASN A 88 4.10 29.32 0.18
CA ASN A 88 3.50 28.54 1.27
C ASN A 88 2.62 29.40 2.19
N LEU A 89 1.70 30.16 1.60
CA LEU A 89 0.84 31.14 2.28
C LEU A 89 -0.07 30.55 3.37
N ASN A 90 -0.39 29.26 3.27
CA ASN A 90 -1.14 28.52 4.30
C ASN A 90 -0.48 28.56 5.67
N LEU A 91 0.85 28.72 5.73
CA LEU A 91 1.59 28.80 7.00
C LEU A 91 1.28 30.08 7.78
N LEU A 92 0.86 31.15 7.09
CA LEU A 92 0.60 32.45 7.70
C LEU A 92 -0.70 32.48 8.51
N ALA A 93 -1.64 31.59 8.19
CA ALA A 93 -2.89 31.40 8.93
C ALA A 93 -2.74 30.46 10.14
N MET A 94 -1.55 29.88 10.35
CA MET A 94 -1.28 28.98 11.46
C MET A 94 -1.12 29.76 12.77
N GLU A 95 -1.60 29.19 13.87
CA GLU A 95 -1.36 29.75 15.21
C GLU A 95 0.15 29.82 15.49
N ASN A 96 0.62 30.98 15.99
CA ASN A 96 2.03 31.24 16.34
C ASN A 96 2.70 30.07 17.06
N GLY A 97 2.09 29.59 18.14
CA GLY A 97 2.67 28.52 18.96
C GLY A 97 2.83 27.19 18.20
N VAL A 98 1.91 26.87 17.30
CA VAL A 98 1.98 25.68 16.45
C VAL A 98 3.09 25.83 15.40
N LEU A 99 3.17 26.99 14.74
CA LEU A 99 4.20 27.27 13.74
C LEU A 99 5.60 27.17 14.36
N GLN A 100 5.79 27.79 15.53
CA GLN A 100 7.04 27.75 16.28
C GLN A 100 7.46 26.32 16.62
N ARG A 101 6.57 25.52 17.22
CA ARG A 101 6.87 24.12 17.56
C ARG A 101 7.25 23.32 16.32
N LYS A 102 6.44 23.38 15.26
CA LYS A 102 6.73 22.66 14.00
C LYS A 102 8.06 23.08 13.38
N LEU A 103 8.43 24.36 13.43
CA LEU A 103 9.73 24.81 12.91
C LEU A 103 10.90 24.26 13.73
N GLN A 104 10.75 24.10 15.05
CA GLN A 104 11.74 23.40 15.87
C GLN A 104 11.86 21.92 15.47
N ILE A 105 10.75 21.27 15.08
CA ILE A 105 10.78 19.91 14.50
C ILE A 105 11.63 19.87 13.24
N ILE A 106 11.39 20.80 12.29
CA ILE A 106 12.16 20.89 11.05
C ILE A 106 13.65 21.07 11.34
N LYS A 107 14.02 21.96 12.27
CA LYS A 107 15.43 22.19 12.64
C LYS A 107 16.12 20.91 13.15
N ARG A 108 15.42 20.03 13.88
CA ARG A 108 15.95 18.73 14.33
C ARG A 108 16.25 17.77 13.17
N MET A 109 15.64 17.97 12.00
CA MET A 109 15.94 17.21 10.78
C MET A 109 17.26 17.65 10.11
N GLN A 110 17.89 18.73 10.58
CA GLN A 110 19.15 19.30 10.08
C GLN A 110 19.13 19.59 8.56
N PRO A 111 18.22 20.47 8.09
CA PRO A 111 18.27 20.91 6.70
C PRO A 111 19.56 21.69 6.40
N ARG A 112 20.06 21.60 5.17
CA ARG A 112 21.18 22.41 4.65
C ARG A 112 20.76 23.88 4.58
N HIS A 113 19.57 24.15 4.04
CA HIS A 113 18.90 25.44 4.11
C HIS A 113 17.48 25.27 4.63
N ILE A 114 17.01 26.16 5.52
CA ILE A 114 15.68 26.01 6.13
C ILE A 114 14.56 25.96 5.08
N ASP A 115 14.71 26.77 4.03
CA ASP A 115 13.86 26.84 2.83
C ASP A 115 13.59 25.48 2.19
N ASP A 116 14.55 24.56 2.23
CA ASP A 116 14.42 23.24 1.64
C ASP A 116 13.26 22.47 2.26
N PHE A 117 12.97 22.68 3.56
CA PHE A 117 12.06 21.85 4.35
C PHE A 117 10.79 22.59 4.80
N ILE A 118 10.68 23.91 4.54
CA ILE A 118 9.48 24.69 4.87
C ILE A 118 8.17 24.06 4.36
N PRO A 119 8.09 23.46 3.15
CA PRO A 119 6.86 22.83 2.69
C PRO A 119 6.34 21.70 3.60
N LEU A 120 7.20 21.10 4.43
CA LEU A 120 6.81 20.05 5.38
C LEU A 120 6.02 20.60 6.57
N LEU A 121 6.02 21.92 6.84
CA LEU A 121 5.25 22.53 7.93
C LEU A 121 3.74 22.37 7.75
N ASP A 122 3.27 22.09 6.53
CA ASP A 122 1.86 21.77 6.24
C ASP A 122 1.43 20.41 6.85
N ILE A 123 2.39 19.52 7.15
CA ILE A 123 2.12 18.24 7.80
C ILE A 123 1.67 18.46 9.25
N LYS A 124 0.72 17.64 9.74
CA LYS A 124 0.28 17.66 11.14
C LYS A 124 1.46 17.40 12.10
N GLU A 125 1.50 18.14 13.21
CA GLU A 125 2.61 18.13 14.18
C GLU A 125 3.02 16.71 14.66
N PRO A 126 2.09 15.78 15.02
CA PRO A 126 2.47 14.43 15.43
C PRO A 126 3.13 13.59 14.32
N ILE A 127 2.71 13.79 13.06
CA ILE A 127 3.29 13.10 11.91
C ILE A 127 4.69 13.68 11.62
N LEU A 128 4.83 15.00 11.71
CA LEU A 128 6.10 15.68 11.50
C LEU A 128 7.15 15.27 12.55
N GLU A 129 6.75 15.11 13.82
CA GLU A 129 7.60 14.52 14.87
C GLU A 129 8.12 13.14 14.47
N HIS A 130 7.23 12.27 13.99
CA HIS A 130 7.59 10.91 13.58
C HIS A 130 8.55 10.92 12.38
N ILE A 131 8.32 11.81 11.41
CA ILE A 131 9.22 12.02 10.28
C ILE A 131 10.61 12.46 10.75
N ALA A 132 10.69 13.41 11.69
CA ALA A 132 11.97 13.89 12.20
C ALA A 132 12.75 12.80 12.96
N ALA A 133 12.04 12.00 13.77
CA ALA A 133 12.64 10.84 14.45
C ALA A 133 13.18 9.81 13.43
N LYS A 134 12.41 9.53 12.37
CA LYS A 134 12.81 8.61 11.30
C LYS A 134 14.02 9.12 10.51
N ALA A 135 14.04 10.40 10.15
CA ALA A 135 15.17 11.04 9.47
C ALA A 135 16.46 10.96 10.31
N LYS A 136 16.36 11.13 11.63
CA LYS A 136 17.49 10.95 12.55
C LYS A 136 17.99 9.51 12.58
N ALA A 137 17.08 8.53 12.67
CA ALA A 137 17.42 7.10 12.73
C ALA A 137 18.12 6.61 11.45
N GLU A 138 17.74 7.13 10.29
CA GLU A 138 18.22 6.65 9.00
C GLU A 138 19.44 7.40 8.46
N ARG A 139 19.92 8.43 9.18
CA ARG A 139 21.00 9.32 8.74
C ARG A 139 22.24 8.59 8.25
N LYS A 140 22.62 7.48 8.88
CA LYS A 140 23.82 6.70 8.55
C LYS A 140 23.65 5.80 7.32
N ILE A 141 22.40 5.51 6.94
CA ILE A 141 22.05 4.54 5.90
C ILE A 141 21.64 5.27 4.61
N VAL A 142 21.01 6.44 4.74
CA VAL A 142 20.56 7.25 3.61
C VAL A 142 21.73 8.10 3.09
N PRO A 143 22.12 7.96 1.81
CA PRO A 143 23.08 8.87 1.19
C PRO A 143 22.64 10.33 1.36
N ASP A 144 23.60 11.25 1.43
CA ASP A 144 23.33 12.67 1.71
C ASP A 144 22.65 12.95 3.06
N ASN A 145 22.63 11.96 3.97
CA ASN A 145 22.11 12.02 5.34
C ASN A 145 20.59 12.27 5.46
N ASN A 146 19.87 12.43 4.35
CA ASN A 146 18.44 12.70 4.34
C ASN A 146 17.79 12.30 2.99
N ARG A 147 16.60 11.72 3.05
CA ARG A 147 15.86 11.26 1.86
C ARG A 147 15.54 12.38 0.88
N ILE A 148 15.24 13.59 1.37
CA ILE A 148 14.93 14.74 0.51
C ILE A 148 16.14 15.12 -0.33
N TYR A 149 17.33 15.19 0.27
CA TYR A 149 18.56 15.49 -0.47
C TYR A 149 18.96 14.36 -1.40
N TYR A 150 18.82 13.10 -0.96
CA TYR A 150 19.04 11.94 -1.83
C TYR A 150 18.15 12.00 -3.08
N LEU A 151 16.82 12.12 -2.93
CA LEU A 151 15.91 12.19 -4.08
C LEU A 151 16.13 13.46 -4.90
N SER A 152 16.43 14.60 -4.28
CA SER A 152 16.75 15.83 -4.99
C SER A 152 17.92 15.64 -5.95
N LYS A 153 18.98 14.98 -5.49
CA LYS A 153 20.17 14.66 -6.28
C LYS A 153 19.85 13.67 -7.40
N GLU A 154 19.23 12.54 -7.08
CA GLU A 154 18.93 11.49 -8.06
C GLU A 154 17.94 11.94 -9.14
N LEU A 155 16.93 12.72 -8.76
CA LEU A 155 15.91 13.26 -9.68
C LEU A 155 16.33 14.56 -10.36
N GLN A 156 17.45 15.17 -9.93
CA GLN A 156 17.93 16.48 -10.38
C GLN A 156 16.88 17.60 -10.20
N LEU A 157 16.22 17.62 -9.05
CA LEU A 157 15.18 18.58 -8.68
C LEU A 157 15.56 19.33 -7.40
N PRO A 158 15.12 20.59 -7.20
CA PRO A 158 15.40 21.32 -5.97
C PRO A 158 14.84 20.61 -4.72
N PRO A 159 15.56 20.59 -3.58
CA PRO A 159 15.10 19.96 -2.35
C PRO A 159 13.73 20.49 -1.88
N SER A 160 13.49 21.79 -2.01
CA SER A 160 12.20 22.43 -1.70
C SER A 160 11.04 21.86 -2.54
N THR A 161 11.30 21.50 -3.80
CA THR A 161 10.29 20.87 -4.67
C THR A 161 9.99 19.45 -4.21
N VAL A 162 11.03 18.69 -3.84
CA VAL A 162 10.90 17.33 -3.28
C VAL A 162 10.10 17.37 -1.97
N SER A 163 10.46 18.26 -1.04
CA SER A 163 9.75 18.47 0.22
C SER A 163 8.28 18.82 0.02
N LYS A 164 7.95 19.64 -0.98
CA LYS A 164 6.57 20.02 -1.30
C LYS A 164 5.73 18.84 -1.78
N CYS A 165 6.30 17.90 -2.52
CA CYS A 165 5.60 16.67 -2.87
C CYS A 165 5.50 15.71 -1.67
N PHE A 166 6.55 15.63 -0.84
CA PHE A 166 6.57 14.80 0.36
C PHE A 166 5.59 15.28 1.43
N SER A 167 5.31 16.58 1.51
CA SER A 167 4.30 17.10 2.44
C SER A 167 2.89 16.65 2.10
N LYS A 168 2.58 16.55 0.81
CA LYS A 168 1.32 16.01 0.29
C LYS A 168 1.25 14.48 0.40
N TYR A 169 2.39 13.81 0.28
CA TYR A 169 2.48 12.36 0.32
C TYR A 169 3.60 11.91 1.26
N ASN A 170 3.29 11.91 2.56
CA ASN A 170 4.27 11.63 3.63
C ASN A 170 4.52 10.12 3.85
N ALA A 171 3.73 9.22 3.24
CA ALA A 171 3.90 7.77 3.34
C ALA A 171 5.30 7.30 2.90
N ILE A 172 5.95 8.06 2.00
CA ILE A 172 7.32 7.78 1.56
C ILE A 172 8.33 7.81 2.70
N PHE A 173 8.13 8.59 3.78
CA PHE A 173 9.03 8.60 4.93
C PHE A 173 8.99 7.30 5.75
N PHE A 174 7.85 6.60 5.72
CA PHE A 174 7.63 5.39 6.52
C PHE A 174 7.99 4.11 5.77
N THR A 175 8.11 4.18 4.44
CA THR A 175 8.60 3.07 3.62
C THR A 175 10.10 2.85 3.92
N PRO A 176 10.59 1.61 4.12
CA PRO A 176 12.02 1.32 4.28
C PRO A 176 12.86 1.92 3.14
N PHE A 177 13.97 2.58 3.49
CA PHE A 177 14.75 3.36 2.51
C PHE A 177 15.29 2.51 1.35
N ASN A 178 15.79 1.31 1.64
CA ASN A 178 16.27 0.36 0.63
C ASN A 178 15.19 0.03 -0.43
N PHE A 179 13.91 -0.03 -0.06
CA PHE A 179 12.82 -0.22 -1.01
C PHE A 179 12.53 1.02 -1.85
N VAL A 180 12.67 2.22 -1.27
CA VAL A 180 12.57 3.48 -2.02
C VAL A 180 13.70 3.56 -3.04
N GLN A 181 14.94 3.37 -2.61
CA GLN A 181 16.13 3.38 -3.46
C GLN A 181 16.01 2.36 -4.61
N LYS A 182 15.65 1.11 -4.31
CA LYS A 182 15.48 0.07 -5.33
C LYS A 182 14.45 0.47 -6.40
N LYS A 183 13.27 0.94 -5.99
CA LYS A 183 12.21 1.34 -6.93
C LYS A 183 12.61 2.59 -7.71
N LEU A 184 13.33 3.51 -7.10
CA LEU A 184 13.86 4.71 -7.77
C LEU A 184 14.85 4.30 -8.87
N ASN A 185 15.81 3.43 -8.56
CA ASN A 185 16.79 2.95 -9.53
C ASN A 185 16.11 2.24 -10.71
N ILE A 186 15.12 1.37 -10.43
CA ILE A 186 14.31 0.75 -11.48
C ILE A 186 13.70 1.83 -12.38
N LEU A 187 12.99 2.82 -11.85
CA LEU A 187 12.34 3.85 -12.66
C LEU A 187 13.35 4.68 -13.49
N LEU A 188 14.48 5.04 -12.90
CA LEU A 188 15.53 5.82 -13.58
C LEU A 188 16.21 5.02 -14.70
N ASP A 189 16.36 3.71 -14.54
CA ASP A 189 16.93 2.83 -15.57
C ASP A 189 16.03 2.69 -16.81
N TYR A 190 14.72 2.93 -16.68
CA TYR A 190 13.79 3.00 -17.83
C TYR A 190 13.47 4.44 -18.23
N ASP A 191 14.36 5.38 -17.87
CA ASP A 191 14.27 6.81 -18.22
C ASP A 191 12.97 7.50 -17.80
N VAL A 192 12.36 7.04 -16.69
CA VAL A 192 11.21 7.75 -16.12
C VAL A 192 11.69 9.09 -15.56
N GLY A 193 11.12 10.19 -16.06
CA GLY A 193 11.56 11.54 -15.73
C GLY A 193 11.37 11.88 -14.25
N GLY A 194 12.34 12.62 -13.68
CA GLY A 194 12.36 12.91 -12.24
C GLY A 194 11.12 13.65 -11.73
N GLU A 195 10.62 14.62 -12.51
CA GLU A 195 9.36 15.32 -12.20
C GLU A 195 8.16 14.36 -12.17
N GLN A 196 8.12 13.41 -13.09
CA GLN A 196 7.03 12.46 -13.20
C GLN A 196 6.99 11.54 -11.98
N ILE A 197 8.15 11.03 -11.57
CA ILE A 197 8.34 10.25 -10.33
C ILE A 197 7.84 11.06 -9.13
N LEU A 198 8.29 12.31 -9.02
CA LEU A 198 7.95 13.16 -7.88
C LEU A 198 6.45 13.52 -7.82
N ARG A 199 5.76 13.62 -8.95
CA ARG A 199 4.30 13.83 -9.00
C ARG A 199 3.50 12.56 -8.66
N SER A 200 4.14 11.39 -8.66
CA SER A 200 3.48 10.09 -8.51
C SER A 200 4.13 9.22 -7.42
N LEU A 201 4.43 9.80 -6.26
CA LEU A 201 5.13 9.11 -5.16
C LEU A 201 4.42 7.84 -4.66
N TYR A 202 3.14 7.65 -4.96
CA TYR A 202 2.43 6.39 -4.72
C TYR A 202 3.10 5.17 -5.39
N ILE A 203 3.92 5.38 -6.43
CA ILE A 203 4.67 4.30 -7.10
C ILE A 203 5.58 3.55 -6.11
N PHE A 204 6.02 4.21 -5.04
CA PHE A 204 6.83 3.60 -3.99
C PHE A 204 6.04 2.65 -3.08
N GLU A 205 4.71 2.60 -3.16
CA GLU A 205 3.88 1.56 -2.53
C GLU A 205 3.68 0.34 -3.44
N CYS A 206 3.81 0.49 -4.76
CA CYS A 206 3.63 -0.62 -5.71
C CYS A 206 4.70 -1.70 -5.50
N ALA A 207 4.33 -2.97 -5.67
CA ALA A 207 5.30 -4.08 -5.64
C ALA A 207 6.35 -3.90 -6.75
N HIS A 208 7.64 -3.97 -6.43
CA HIS A 208 8.72 -3.77 -7.40
C HIS A 208 8.64 -4.78 -8.57
N ARG A 209 8.23 -6.03 -8.32
CA ARG A 209 7.99 -7.02 -9.37
C ARG A 209 6.95 -6.58 -10.40
N ARG A 210 5.88 -5.90 -9.95
CA ARG A 210 4.86 -5.32 -10.84
C ARG A 210 5.44 -4.17 -11.66
N ILE A 211 6.29 -3.34 -11.06
CA ILE A 211 6.98 -2.24 -11.75
C ILE A 211 7.86 -2.81 -12.86
N ILE A 212 8.76 -3.74 -12.53
CA ILE A 212 9.67 -4.38 -13.48
C ILE A 212 8.89 -5.06 -14.62
N SER A 213 7.95 -5.96 -14.29
CA SER A 213 7.18 -6.69 -15.30
C SER A 213 6.46 -5.76 -16.27
N ARG A 214 5.84 -4.68 -15.78
CA ARG A 214 5.11 -3.75 -16.65
C ARG A 214 6.05 -2.88 -17.46
N LEU A 215 7.19 -2.46 -16.93
CA LEU A 215 8.20 -1.73 -17.70
C LEU A 215 8.77 -2.57 -18.85
N GLU A 216 9.00 -3.86 -18.61
CA GLU A 216 9.42 -4.81 -19.63
C GLU A 216 8.34 -5.03 -20.69
N ASP A 217 7.07 -5.17 -20.28
CA ASP A 217 5.95 -5.24 -21.22
C ASP A 217 5.87 -4.00 -22.13
N LEU A 218 6.01 -2.81 -21.56
CA LEU A 218 6.01 -1.56 -22.33
C LEU A 218 7.21 -1.48 -23.29
N SER A 219 8.39 -1.90 -22.82
CA SER A 219 9.61 -1.91 -23.62
C SER A 219 9.51 -2.89 -24.80
N SER A 220 8.89 -4.06 -24.59
CA SER A 220 8.72 -5.10 -25.62
C SER A 220 7.84 -4.64 -26.80
N VAL A 221 6.93 -3.69 -26.56
CA VAL A 221 6.07 -3.10 -27.61
C VAL A 221 6.57 -1.73 -28.11
N GLY A 222 7.79 -1.32 -27.71
CA GLY A 222 8.39 -0.05 -28.10
C GLY A 222 7.76 1.19 -27.45
N LEU A 223 7.01 1.03 -26.35
CA LEU A 223 6.39 2.13 -25.63
C LEU A 223 7.30 2.63 -24.50
N TYR A 224 8.17 3.57 -24.83
CA TYR A 224 9.14 4.11 -23.87
C TYR A 224 8.64 5.32 -23.07
N GLU A 225 7.54 5.95 -23.49
CA GLU A 225 6.87 6.96 -22.68
C GLU A 225 6.06 6.28 -21.57
N VAL A 226 6.72 5.99 -20.46
CA VAL A 226 6.09 5.33 -19.31
C VAL A 226 5.17 6.29 -18.60
N LYS A 227 3.90 5.93 -18.38
CA LYS A 227 2.98 6.67 -17.50
C LYS A 227 2.84 5.95 -16.17
N LEU A 228 3.11 6.62 -15.05
CA LEU A 228 3.16 5.97 -13.74
C LEU A 228 1.80 5.42 -13.25
N TRP A 229 0.68 5.88 -13.79
CA TRP A 229 -0.63 5.27 -13.50
C TRP A 229 -0.74 3.85 -14.06
N TYR A 230 0.09 3.48 -15.04
CA TYR A 230 0.20 2.11 -15.56
C TYR A 230 0.62 1.11 -14.50
N PHE A 231 1.05 1.48 -13.30
CA PHE A 231 1.38 0.51 -12.25
C PHE A 231 0.25 0.30 -11.23
N LYS A 232 -0.75 1.20 -11.25
CA LYS A 232 -1.90 1.16 -10.35
C LYS A 232 -3.14 0.51 -10.99
N CYS A 233 -3.30 0.62 -12.30
CA CYS A 233 -4.44 0.04 -13.02
C CYS A 233 -4.46 -1.50 -12.94
N SER A 234 -5.62 -2.12 -13.21
CA SER A 234 -5.78 -3.58 -13.21
C SER A 234 -4.94 -4.25 -14.29
N ASP A 235 -4.77 -5.57 -14.25
CA ASP A 235 -4.03 -6.30 -15.30
C ASP A 235 -4.79 -6.30 -16.62
N GLU A 236 -6.12 -6.32 -16.59
CA GLU A 236 -6.98 -6.20 -17.77
C GLU A 236 -6.87 -4.81 -18.41
N GLU A 237 -6.89 -3.74 -17.60
CA GLU A 237 -6.73 -2.36 -18.08
C GLU A 237 -5.36 -2.16 -18.71
N PHE A 238 -4.30 -2.67 -18.08
CA PHE A 238 -2.95 -2.58 -18.61
C PHE A 238 -2.79 -3.34 -19.94
N LYS A 239 -3.36 -4.56 -20.05
CA LYS A 239 -3.36 -5.32 -21.31
C LYS A 239 -4.06 -4.56 -22.44
N LYS A 240 -5.16 -3.86 -22.16
CA LYS A 240 -5.84 -3.00 -23.15
C LYS A 240 -4.93 -1.86 -23.61
N VAL A 241 -4.19 -1.23 -22.70
CA VAL A 241 -3.21 -0.19 -23.05
C VAL A 241 -2.16 -0.73 -24.01
N LEU A 242 -1.58 -1.90 -23.70
CA LEU A 242 -0.59 -2.55 -24.58
C LEU A 242 -1.19 -2.83 -25.95
N ALA A 243 -2.36 -3.48 -26.01
CA ALA A 243 -3.02 -3.83 -27.28
C ALA A 243 -3.33 -2.62 -28.17
N THR A 244 -3.69 -1.48 -27.57
CA THR A 244 -3.99 -0.24 -28.29
C THR A 244 -2.73 0.43 -28.87
N LYS A 245 -1.54 0.09 -28.34
CA LYS A 245 -0.27 0.74 -28.68
C LYS A 245 0.66 -0.13 -29.54
N VAL A 246 0.38 -1.42 -29.68
CA VAL A 246 1.11 -2.35 -30.57
C VAL A 246 1.05 -1.93 -32.04
N THR A 247 0.02 -1.20 -32.47
CA THR A 247 -0.13 -0.74 -33.87
C THR A 247 0.80 0.41 -34.27
N ASP A 248 1.45 1.07 -33.31
CA ASP A 248 2.36 2.21 -33.53
C ASP A 248 3.79 1.85 -33.09
N ALA A 249 4.34 0.72 -33.55
CA ALA A 249 5.71 0.32 -33.24
C ALA A 249 6.69 1.40 -33.72
N ARG A 250 7.18 2.24 -32.80
CA ARG A 250 8.19 3.25 -33.11
C ARG A 250 9.56 2.68 -32.80
N PRO A 251 10.55 2.88 -33.67
CA PRO A 251 11.94 2.58 -33.33
C PRO A 251 12.33 3.37 -32.08
N MET A 252 13.15 2.74 -31.24
CA MET A 252 13.63 3.34 -30.00
C MET A 252 14.25 4.72 -30.28
N PRO A 253 13.77 5.80 -29.64
CA PRO A 253 14.29 7.13 -29.90
C PRO A 253 15.81 7.17 -29.69
N VAL A 254 16.57 7.76 -30.62
CA VAL A 254 18.05 7.80 -30.56
C VAL A 254 18.56 8.38 -29.25
N LYS A 255 17.85 9.38 -28.71
CA LYS A 255 18.13 9.97 -27.40
C LYS A 255 17.99 8.95 -26.26
N LEU A 256 16.95 8.12 -26.30
CA LEU A 256 16.73 7.05 -25.34
C LEU A 256 17.76 5.92 -25.53
N ALA A 257 18.11 5.58 -26.76
CA ALA A 257 19.20 4.65 -27.06
C ALA A 257 20.54 5.12 -26.50
N HIS A 258 20.82 6.42 -26.57
CA HIS A 258 22.02 7.00 -25.98
C HIS A 258 21.93 7.08 -24.46
N ILE A 259 20.77 7.40 -23.87
CA ILE A 259 20.58 7.44 -22.41
C ILE A 259 20.70 6.03 -21.82
N LEU A 260 20.06 5.03 -22.42
CA LEU A 260 20.17 3.62 -22.03
C LEU A 260 21.59 3.07 -22.25
N LYS A 261 22.26 3.40 -23.38
CA LYS A 261 23.68 3.08 -23.59
C LYS A 261 24.59 3.73 -22.55
N LYS A 262 24.33 4.98 -22.17
CA LYS A 262 25.19 5.76 -21.28
C LYS A 262 24.96 5.43 -19.81
N ARG A 263 23.72 5.13 -19.41
CA ARG A 263 23.37 4.91 -18.00
C ARG A 263 23.63 3.51 -17.51
N ASN A 264 23.65 2.47 -18.36
CA ASN A 264 23.89 1.14 -17.80
C ASN A 264 24.33 0.07 -18.82
N LEU A 265 25.50 0.27 -19.42
CA LEU A 265 26.17 -0.73 -20.28
C LEU A 265 26.43 -2.03 -19.50
N GLU A 266 26.75 -1.90 -18.20
CA GLU A 266 26.90 -3.02 -17.26
C GLU A 266 25.58 -3.76 -17.02
N LYS A 267 24.47 -3.07 -16.71
CA LYS A 267 23.15 -3.72 -16.61
C LYS A 267 22.80 -4.47 -17.88
N SER A 268 22.98 -3.87 -19.06
CA SER A 268 22.66 -4.54 -20.32
C SER A 268 23.47 -5.82 -20.51
N LEU A 269 24.75 -5.79 -20.13
CA LEU A 269 25.61 -6.96 -20.13
C LEU A 269 25.08 -8.02 -19.16
N ILE A 270 24.80 -7.64 -17.90
CA ILE A 270 24.29 -8.56 -16.88
C ILE A 270 22.98 -9.20 -17.29
N LEU A 271 22.03 -8.44 -17.81
CA LEU A 271 20.75 -8.98 -18.29
C LEU A 271 20.93 -9.98 -19.43
N SER A 272 21.77 -9.66 -20.41
CA SER A 272 22.06 -10.57 -21.53
C SER A 272 22.71 -11.87 -21.06
N GLU A 273 23.63 -11.78 -20.10
CA GLU A 273 24.32 -12.93 -19.53
C GLU A 273 23.38 -13.76 -18.65
N LEU A 274 22.49 -13.13 -17.86
CA LEU A 274 21.48 -13.83 -17.06
C LEU A 274 20.48 -14.57 -17.96
N ASN A 275 20.03 -13.94 -19.06
CA ASN A 275 19.15 -14.58 -20.05
C ASN A 275 19.80 -15.85 -20.62
N LEU A 276 21.08 -15.77 -21.00
CA LEU A 276 21.84 -16.92 -21.53
C LEU A 276 22.05 -17.99 -20.45
N LEU A 277 22.49 -17.58 -19.26
CA LEU A 277 22.83 -18.47 -18.14
C LEU A 277 21.62 -19.25 -17.64
N LEU A 278 20.45 -18.59 -17.55
CA LEU A 278 19.23 -19.15 -16.96
C LEU A 278 18.20 -19.58 -18.01
N GLN A 279 18.45 -19.33 -19.30
CA GLN A 279 17.54 -19.58 -20.41
C GLN A 279 16.15 -18.99 -20.15
N CYS A 280 16.10 -17.75 -19.64
CA CYS A 280 14.86 -17.07 -19.26
C CYS A 280 14.53 -15.88 -20.18
N ASP A 281 13.33 -15.32 -19.98
CA ASP A 281 12.90 -14.11 -20.67
C ASP A 281 13.45 -12.84 -19.99
N ASP A 282 13.35 -11.72 -20.72
CA ASP A 282 13.82 -10.40 -20.26
C ASP A 282 13.17 -9.96 -18.95
N LYS A 283 11.91 -10.38 -18.72
CA LYS A 283 11.19 -10.06 -17.48
C LYS A 283 11.83 -10.71 -16.28
N LEU A 284 12.14 -12.00 -16.38
CA LEU A 284 12.72 -12.74 -15.29
C LEU A 284 14.18 -12.34 -15.05
N SER A 285 14.97 -12.12 -16.10
CA SER A 285 16.35 -11.62 -15.92
C SER A 285 16.37 -10.22 -15.31
N ALA A 286 15.48 -9.31 -15.72
CA ALA A 286 15.32 -8.01 -15.08
C ALA A 286 14.93 -8.14 -13.60
N GLN A 287 14.02 -9.07 -13.28
CA GLN A 287 13.67 -9.33 -11.89
C GLN A 287 14.88 -9.83 -11.09
N ILE A 288 15.64 -10.79 -11.62
CA ILE A 288 16.82 -11.36 -10.96
C ILE A 288 17.91 -10.31 -10.79
N TYR A 289 18.12 -9.45 -11.79
CA TYR A 289 19.04 -8.33 -11.72
C TYR A 289 18.72 -7.44 -10.53
N TYR A 290 17.49 -6.93 -10.44
CA TYR A 290 17.12 -6.01 -9.35
C TYR A 290 16.98 -6.68 -7.98
N ASP A 291 16.73 -7.98 -7.93
CA ASP A 291 16.54 -8.71 -6.68
C ASP A 291 17.86 -9.28 -6.11
N PHE A 292 18.80 -9.74 -6.95
CA PHE A 292 19.99 -10.50 -6.52
C PHE A 292 21.27 -10.13 -7.27
N VAL A 293 21.24 -10.06 -8.60
CA VAL A 293 22.46 -9.99 -9.43
C VAL A 293 22.59 -8.62 -10.09
N ASN A 294 22.88 -7.57 -9.31
CA ASN A 294 22.91 -6.19 -9.82
C ASN A 294 24.31 -5.66 -10.17
N THR A 295 25.37 -6.40 -9.83
CA THR A 295 26.76 -6.08 -10.16
C THR A 295 27.42 -7.14 -11.03
N ILE A 296 28.61 -6.82 -11.57
CA ILE A 296 29.42 -7.77 -12.34
C ILE A 296 30.00 -8.85 -11.42
N GLU A 297 30.32 -8.50 -10.18
CA GLU A 297 30.78 -9.43 -9.15
C GLU A 297 29.67 -10.45 -8.82
N ASP A 298 28.43 -10.00 -8.63
CA ASP A 298 27.28 -10.89 -8.42
C ASP A 298 27.08 -11.83 -9.62
N LEU A 299 27.27 -11.31 -10.85
CA LEU A 299 27.15 -12.12 -12.06
C LEU A 299 28.25 -13.19 -12.14
N SER A 300 29.48 -12.84 -11.77
CA SER A 300 30.59 -13.80 -11.69
C SER A 300 30.26 -14.91 -10.70
N LEU A 301 29.80 -14.55 -9.50
CA LEU A 301 29.35 -15.51 -8.48
C LEU A 301 28.19 -16.37 -8.97
N ALA A 302 27.20 -15.78 -9.65
CA ALA A 302 26.07 -16.50 -10.23
C ALA A 302 26.53 -17.55 -11.27
N LYS A 303 27.52 -17.22 -12.11
CA LYS A 303 28.11 -18.17 -13.07
C LYS A 303 28.84 -19.32 -12.37
N GLU A 304 29.61 -19.03 -11.33
CA GLU A 304 30.29 -20.05 -10.51
C GLU A 304 29.30 -20.98 -9.83
N ASN A 305 28.26 -20.42 -9.20
CA ASN A 305 27.21 -21.18 -8.53
C ASN A 305 26.40 -22.02 -9.53
N MET A 306 26.09 -21.50 -10.72
CA MET A 306 25.44 -22.27 -11.78
C MET A 306 26.27 -23.47 -12.23
N LYS A 307 27.59 -23.30 -12.37
CA LYS A 307 28.49 -24.40 -12.65
C LYS A 307 28.44 -25.45 -11.54
N LEU A 308 28.53 -25.01 -10.28
CA LEU A 308 28.42 -25.90 -9.13
C LEU A 308 27.11 -26.70 -9.12
N PHE A 309 25.96 -26.05 -9.36
CA PHE A 309 24.67 -26.74 -9.44
C PHE A 309 24.59 -27.72 -10.61
N THR A 310 25.20 -27.39 -11.74
CA THR A 310 25.31 -28.30 -12.90
C THR A 310 26.16 -29.52 -12.56
N ASP A 311 27.26 -29.33 -11.81
CA ASP A 311 28.12 -30.42 -11.33
C ASP A 311 27.37 -31.35 -10.35
N TYR A 312 26.39 -30.84 -9.61
CA TYR A 312 25.45 -31.62 -8.80
C TYR A 312 24.27 -32.22 -9.60
N GLY A 313 24.23 -32.07 -10.91
CA GLY A 313 23.19 -32.61 -11.79
C GLY A 313 21.86 -31.86 -11.76
N LEU A 314 21.83 -30.65 -11.20
CA LEU A 314 20.61 -29.84 -11.16
C LEU A 314 20.36 -29.15 -12.50
N ASN A 315 19.10 -29.17 -12.95
CA ASN A 315 18.71 -28.49 -14.18
C ASN A 315 18.55 -26.97 -13.99
N VAL A 316 18.73 -26.23 -15.09
CA VAL A 316 18.61 -24.75 -15.11
C VAL A 316 17.21 -24.25 -14.74
N GLU A 317 16.15 -25.01 -15.06
CA GLU A 317 14.77 -24.63 -14.78
C GLU A 317 14.50 -24.55 -13.27
N LEU A 318 15.09 -25.45 -12.49
CA LEU A 318 14.98 -25.46 -11.04
C LEU A 318 15.71 -24.27 -10.41
N ILE A 319 16.90 -23.96 -10.89
CA ILE A 319 17.65 -22.80 -10.42
C ILE A 319 16.89 -21.52 -10.77
N ARG A 320 16.29 -21.44 -11.96
CA ARG A 320 15.42 -20.34 -12.36
C ARG A 320 14.24 -20.14 -11.40
N ARG A 321 13.65 -21.21 -10.85
CA ARG A 321 12.57 -21.13 -9.86
C ARG A 321 13.05 -20.75 -8.44
N ASN A 322 14.37 -20.82 -8.20
CA ASN A 322 15.03 -20.61 -6.93
C ASN A 322 16.25 -19.66 -7.03
N PHE A 323 16.20 -18.65 -7.90
CA PHE A 323 17.35 -17.80 -8.28
C PHE A 323 18.11 -17.12 -7.12
N VAL A 324 17.53 -17.08 -5.91
CA VAL A 324 18.22 -16.62 -4.69
C VAL A 324 19.50 -17.42 -4.42
N VAL A 325 19.56 -18.67 -4.89
CA VAL A 325 20.75 -19.52 -4.72
C VAL A 325 21.95 -19.06 -5.55
N LEU A 326 21.75 -18.20 -6.55
CA LEU A 326 22.80 -17.72 -7.44
C LEU A 326 23.83 -16.84 -6.74
N THR A 327 23.45 -16.17 -5.65
CA THR A 327 24.31 -15.23 -4.92
C THR A 327 24.70 -15.73 -3.54
N LEU A 328 24.47 -17.02 -3.24
CA LEU A 328 24.88 -17.59 -1.96
C LEU A 328 26.40 -17.84 -1.94
N PRO A 329 27.04 -17.75 -0.77
CA PRO A 329 28.42 -18.19 -0.60
C PRO A 329 28.57 -19.66 -1.00
N LYS A 330 29.64 -19.96 -1.74
CA LYS A 330 29.93 -21.31 -2.26
C LYS A 330 29.97 -22.36 -1.15
N ASP A 331 30.63 -22.07 -0.03
CA ASP A 331 30.76 -23.00 1.09
C ASP A 331 29.39 -23.32 1.71
N GLN A 332 28.51 -22.34 1.82
CA GLN A 332 27.13 -22.55 2.28
C GLN A 332 26.35 -23.47 1.34
N ILE A 333 26.50 -23.30 0.01
CA ILE A 333 25.82 -24.17 -0.96
C ILE A 333 26.28 -25.62 -0.79
N ILE A 334 27.60 -25.84 -0.73
CA ILE A 334 28.19 -27.18 -0.59
C ILE A 334 27.69 -27.83 0.70
N ASP A 335 27.88 -27.16 1.84
CA ASP A 335 27.45 -27.67 3.15
C ASP A 335 25.95 -28.00 3.18
N ASN A 336 25.12 -27.12 2.61
CA ASN A 336 23.69 -27.30 2.63
C ASN A 336 23.22 -28.42 1.69
N ILE A 337 23.83 -28.58 0.50
CA ILE A 337 23.53 -29.70 -0.39
C ILE A 337 23.89 -31.03 0.30
N GLU A 338 25.03 -31.12 0.97
CA GLU A 338 25.41 -32.31 1.73
C GLU A 338 24.42 -32.62 2.86
N LEU A 339 23.98 -31.59 3.60
CA LEU A 339 22.96 -31.71 4.64
C LEU A 339 21.62 -32.18 4.07
N ILE A 340 21.20 -31.63 2.93
CA ILE A 340 19.98 -32.07 2.23
C ILE A 340 20.12 -33.53 1.78
N GLY A 341 21.28 -33.95 1.27
CA GLY A 341 21.54 -35.34 0.92
C GLY A 341 21.34 -36.29 2.11
N LYS A 342 21.72 -35.87 3.32
CA LYS A 342 21.47 -36.63 4.56
C LYS A 342 19.98 -36.78 4.89
N MET A 343 19.12 -35.87 4.42
CA MET A 343 17.66 -35.96 4.59
C MET A 343 17.00 -36.96 3.64
N ARG A 344 17.73 -37.48 2.65
CA ARG A 344 17.26 -38.50 1.68
C ARG A 344 15.99 -38.08 0.94
N PRO A 345 16.00 -36.94 0.22
CA PRO A 345 14.87 -36.59 -0.63
C PRO A 345 14.71 -37.63 -1.75
N ASN A 346 13.47 -37.85 -2.21
CA ASN A 346 13.16 -38.67 -3.39
C ASN A 346 13.88 -38.13 -4.63
N ALA A 347 13.88 -36.80 -4.76
CA ALA A 347 14.58 -36.04 -5.79
C ALA A 347 15.22 -34.81 -5.12
N ILE A 348 16.49 -34.49 -5.42
CA ILE A 348 17.19 -33.36 -4.79
C ILE A 348 16.44 -32.03 -4.99
N GLU A 349 15.72 -31.94 -6.11
CA GLU A 349 14.83 -30.88 -6.53
C GLU A 349 13.74 -30.54 -5.52
N ASP A 350 13.23 -31.55 -4.81
CA ASP A 350 12.18 -31.37 -3.83
C ASP A 350 12.67 -30.48 -2.69
N PHE A 351 13.95 -30.57 -2.34
CA PHE A 351 14.54 -29.91 -1.17
C PHE A 351 15.50 -28.77 -1.53
N LEU A 352 15.76 -28.54 -2.83
CA LEU A 352 16.61 -27.46 -3.32
C LEU A 352 16.34 -26.08 -2.68
N PRO A 353 15.07 -25.65 -2.45
CA PRO A 353 14.83 -24.37 -1.78
C PRO A 353 15.48 -24.23 -0.40
N LEU A 354 15.75 -25.35 0.31
CA LEU A 354 16.42 -25.33 1.61
C LEU A 354 17.90 -24.93 1.52
N VAL A 355 18.52 -24.93 0.34
CA VAL A 355 19.92 -24.50 0.16
C VAL A 355 20.14 -23.05 0.65
N GLN A 356 19.11 -22.20 0.58
CA GLN A 356 19.19 -20.80 1.05
C GLN A 356 19.11 -20.66 2.58
N VAL A 357 18.77 -21.72 3.30
CA VAL A 357 18.62 -21.68 4.76
C VAL A 357 20.00 -21.56 5.41
N ASP A 358 20.07 -20.89 6.55
CA ASP A 358 21.27 -20.87 7.39
C ASP A 358 21.76 -22.31 7.69
N THR A 359 23.06 -22.56 7.45
CA THR A 359 23.65 -23.90 7.54
C THR A 359 23.54 -24.50 8.93
N TRP A 360 23.68 -23.68 9.99
CA TRP A 360 23.54 -24.16 11.36
C TRP A 360 22.10 -24.61 11.65
N LEU A 361 21.11 -23.83 11.20
CA LEU A 361 19.70 -24.18 11.35
C LEU A 361 19.35 -25.45 10.59
N LEU A 362 19.81 -25.57 9.33
CA LEU A 362 19.58 -26.76 8.52
C LEU A 362 20.22 -27.99 9.16
N LYS A 363 21.46 -27.87 9.66
CA LYS A 363 22.18 -28.92 10.39
C LYS A 363 21.41 -29.39 11.63
N ASN A 364 20.89 -28.46 12.42
CA ASN A 364 20.06 -28.82 13.58
C ASN A 364 18.79 -29.57 13.18
N PHE A 365 18.13 -29.12 12.12
CA PHE A 365 16.94 -29.79 11.61
C PHE A 365 17.24 -31.23 11.14
N VAL A 366 18.34 -31.44 10.41
CA VAL A 366 18.83 -32.78 10.05
C VAL A 366 19.06 -33.62 11.31
N ASN A 367 19.78 -33.09 12.30
CA ASN A 367 20.12 -33.86 13.51
C ASN A 367 18.90 -34.30 14.31
N VAL A 368 17.87 -33.45 14.40
CA VAL A 368 16.64 -33.74 15.15
C VAL A 368 15.71 -34.69 14.39
N ASN A 369 15.67 -34.58 13.05
CA ASN A 369 14.62 -35.19 12.24
C ASN A 369 15.07 -36.34 11.35
N ASN A 370 16.36 -36.64 11.27
CA ASN A 370 16.88 -37.74 10.44
C ASN A 370 16.71 -39.10 11.13
N ARG A 371 15.46 -39.48 11.40
CA ARG A 371 15.09 -40.79 11.95
C ARG A 371 14.90 -41.79 10.81
N ARG A 372 15.47 -42.98 10.96
CA ARG A 372 15.29 -44.07 9.98
C ARG A 372 13.83 -44.52 9.99
N ASN A 373 13.21 -44.61 8.81
CA ASN A 373 11.88 -45.16 8.54
C ASN A 373 10.66 -44.25 8.79
N GLU A 374 10.85 -42.97 9.08
CA GLU A 374 9.73 -42.01 9.12
C GLU A 374 9.65 -41.17 7.84
N MET A 375 8.43 -40.94 7.35
CA MET A 375 8.23 -40.01 6.25
C MET A 375 8.67 -38.59 6.65
N HIS A 376 9.49 -37.96 5.80
CA HIS A 376 9.98 -36.61 6.03
C HIS A 376 8.81 -35.61 6.12
N PRO A 377 8.84 -34.60 7.02
CA PRO A 377 7.73 -33.66 7.18
C PRO A 377 7.36 -32.92 5.88
N ILE A 378 8.32 -32.62 5.01
CA ILE A 378 8.03 -32.00 3.70
C ILE A 378 7.13 -32.90 2.84
N TYR A 379 7.42 -34.21 2.73
CA TYR A 379 6.57 -35.15 1.99
C TYR A 379 5.23 -35.36 2.68
N PHE A 380 5.21 -35.42 4.02
CA PHE A 380 3.97 -35.52 4.79
C PHE A 380 3.03 -34.35 4.52
N PHE A 381 3.55 -33.12 4.53
CA PHE A 381 2.78 -31.92 4.20
C PHE A 381 2.35 -31.91 2.73
N SER A 382 3.23 -32.33 1.84
CA SER A 382 2.95 -32.43 0.41
C SER A 382 1.76 -33.34 0.12
N GLU A 383 1.76 -34.54 0.68
CA GLU A 383 0.69 -35.54 0.54
C GLU A 383 -0.63 -35.03 1.13
N LYS A 384 -0.60 -34.55 2.38
CA LYS A 384 -1.80 -34.12 3.12
C LYS A 384 -2.47 -32.87 2.55
N LEU A 385 -1.68 -31.96 1.97
CA LEU A 385 -2.18 -30.71 1.39
C LEU A 385 -2.39 -30.79 -0.13
N ASN A 386 -1.95 -31.89 -0.77
CA ASN A 386 -1.93 -32.06 -2.22
C ASN A 386 -1.17 -30.91 -2.93
N ILE A 387 0.05 -30.62 -2.44
CA ILE A 387 0.93 -29.55 -2.93
C ILE A 387 2.31 -30.16 -3.24
N PRO A 388 3.01 -29.79 -4.34
CA PRO A 388 4.32 -30.36 -4.65
C PRO A 388 5.35 -30.17 -3.51
N PRO A 389 6.23 -31.17 -3.23
CA PRO A 389 7.22 -31.09 -2.15
C PRO A 389 8.14 -29.87 -2.27
N SER A 390 8.54 -29.50 -3.49
CA SER A 390 9.32 -28.29 -3.77
C SER A 390 8.64 -26.99 -3.32
N ILE A 391 7.30 -26.91 -3.37
CA ILE A 391 6.56 -25.73 -2.88
C ILE A 391 6.48 -25.73 -1.35
N VAL A 392 6.32 -26.89 -0.73
CA VAL A 392 6.36 -27.04 0.74
C VAL A 392 7.74 -26.67 1.26
N SER A 393 8.79 -27.22 0.65
CA SER A 393 10.20 -26.93 0.93
C SER A 393 10.52 -25.44 0.79
N LYS A 394 10.05 -24.81 -0.28
CA LYS A 394 10.17 -23.36 -0.46
C LYS A 394 9.51 -22.58 0.66
N THR A 395 8.31 -22.97 1.08
CA THR A 395 7.64 -22.34 2.23
C THR A 395 8.45 -22.52 3.51
N PHE A 396 9.03 -23.71 3.72
CA PHE A 396 9.87 -23.99 4.87
C PHE A 396 11.14 -23.15 4.85
N ALA A 397 11.76 -22.94 3.68
CA ALA A 397 12.93 -22.08 3.52
C ALA A 397 12.61 -20.60 3.77
N GLU A 398 11.53 -20.08 3.18
CA GLU A 398 11.05 -18.71 3.38
C GLU A 398 10.66 -18.43 4.83
N HIS A 399 10.26 -19.48 5.57
CA HIS A 399 9.91 -19.43 6.98
C HIS A 399 10.76 -20.39 7.80
N ALA A 400 12.09 -20.33 7.63
CA ALA A 400 13.09 -21.25 8.18
C ALA A 400 12.89 -21.62 9.66
N THR A 401 12.26 -20.74 10.42
CA THR A 401 11.82 -21.01 11.78
C THR A 401 11.01 -22.30 12.01
N ILE A 402 10.29 -22.79 11.01
CA ILE A 402 9.56 -24.07 11.09
C ILE A 402 10.53 -25.25 11.27
N LEU A 403 11.78 -25.09 10.83
CA LEU A 403 12.86 -26.08 10.95
C LEU A 403 13.41 -26.19 12.38
N PHE A 404 12.98 -25.36 13.33
CA PHE A 404 13.26 -25.58 14.76
C PHE A 404 12.36 -26.63 15.40
N ARG A 405 11.36 -27.14 14.67
CA ARG A 405 10.40 -28.10 15.20
C ARG A 405 10.79 -29.52 14.81
N ASP A 406 10.48 -30.46 15.70
CA ASP A 406 10.59 -31.88 15.41
C ASP A 406 9.45 -32.33 14.47
N SER A 407 9.72 -33.39 13.72
CA SER A 407 8.89 -33.97 12.68
C SER A 407 7.54 -34.40 13.23
N ASP A 408 7.52 -35.06 14.39
CA ASP A 408 6.29 -35.53 15.05
C ASP A 408 5.40 -34.36 15.46
N GLY A 409 5.99 -33.32 16.05
CA GLY A 409 5.30 -32.10 16.42
C GLY A 409 4.68 -31.38 15.22
N LEU A 410 5.39 -31.32 14.09
CA LEU A 410 4.85 -30.73 12.86
C LEU A 410 3.69 -31.54 12.28
N LYS A 411 3.84 -32.87 12.20
CA LYS A 411 2.81 -33.79 11.69
C LYS A 411 1.53 -33.73 12.53
N LYS A 412 1.66 -33.84 13.86
CA LYS A 412 0.52 -33.75 14.80
C LYS A 412 -0.22 -32.43 14.67
N LYS A 413 0.49 -31.30 14.52
CA LYS A 413 -0.14 -30.00 14.30
C LYS A 413 -0.87 -29.95 12.97
N LEU A 414 -0.28 -30.47 11.88
CA LEU A 414 -0.96 -30.50 10.59
C LEU A 414 -2.24 -31.36 10.64
N ASP A 415 -2.16 -32.57 11.19
CA ASP A 415 -3.32 -33.45 11.33
C ASP A 415 -4.43 -32.81 12.18
N LEU A 416 -4.06 -32.11 13.27
CA LEU A 416 -5.02 -31.36 14.09
C LEU A 416 -5.69 -30.22 13.30
N LEU A 417 -4.93 -29.46 12.52
CA LEU A 417 -5.50 -28.40 11.69
C LEU A 417 -6.51 -28.97 10.68
N LEU A 418 -6.15 -30.08 10.04
CA LEU A 418 -7.02 -30.74 9.06
C LEU A 418 -8.25 -31.37 9.71
N SER A 419 -8.14 -31.96 10.90
CA SER A 419 -9.28 -32.55 11.61
C SER A 419 -10.32 -31.51 12.03
N TYR A 420 -9.92 -30.26 12.22
CA TYR A 420 -10.82 -29.13 12.46
C TYR A 420 -11.26 -28.40 11.17
N ASN A 421 -11.03 -28.99 9.99
CA ASN A 421 -11.33 -28.41 8.67
C ASN A 421 -10.71 -27.02 8.48
N VAL A 422 -9.50 -26.78 8.98
CA VAL A 422 -8.74 -25.57 8.64
C VAL A 422 -8.41 -25.62 7.16
N ARG A 423 -8.69 -24.52 6.45
CA ARG A 423 -8.52 -24.43 4.99
C ARG A 423 -7.09 -24.78 4.55
N PRO A 424 -6.87 -25.89 3.82
CA PRO A 424 -5.54 -26.37 3.45
C PRO A 424 -4.68 -25.32 2.76
N GLU A 425 -5.28 -24.52 1.86
CA GLU A 425 -4.61 -23.46 1.11
C GLU A 425 -4.12 -22.30 1.99
N THR A 426 -4.53 -22.25 3.26
CA THR A 426 -4.12 -21.22 4.23
C THR A 426 -3.04 -21.68 5.20
N ILE A 427 -2.81 -23.00 5.35
CA ILE A 427 -1.93 -23.57 6.38
C ILE A 427 -0.48 -23.12 6.14
N LEU A 428 0.05 -23.36 4.96
CA LEU A 428 1.40 -22.96 4.58
C LEU A 428 1.56 -21.44 4.38
N ARG A 429 0.46 -20.69 4.22
CA ARG A 429 0.49 -19.22 4.18
C ARG A 429 0.61 -18.58 5.57
N SER A 430 0.54 -19.36 6.64
CA SER A 430 0.75 -18.87 8.00
C SER A 430 1.61 -19.82 8.83
N PRO A 431 2.91 -20.00 8.48
CA PRO A 431 3.78 -20.93 9.19
C PRO A 431 3.98 -20.60 10.67
N SER A 432 3.70 -19.36 11.07
CA SER A 432 3.61 -18.94 12.48
C SER A 432 2.67 -19.82 13.31
N THR A 433 1.66 -20.45 12.72
CA THR A 433 0.79 -21.42 13.44
C THR A 433 1.60 -22.57 14.05
N PHE A 434 2.67 -23.02 13.38
CA PHE A 434 3.52 -24.10 13.87
C PHE A 434 4.45 -23.70 15.01
N TRP A 435 4.48 -22.41 15.38
CA TRP A 435 5.18 -21.94 16.57
C TRP A 435 4.42 -22.23 17.85
N SER A 436 3.09 -22.18 17.82
CA SER A 436 2.24 -22.42 18.99
C SER A 436 2.32 -23.87 19.46
N SER A 437 2.06 -24.12 20.75
CA SER A 437 1.92 -25.47 21.28
C SER A 437 0.69 -26.16 20.67
N LEU A 438 0.69 -27.49 20.64
CA LEU A 438 -0.46 -28.26 20.13
C LEU A 438 -1.73 -27.94 20.94
N GLU A 439 -1.60 -27.89 22.27
CA GLU A 439 -2.68 -27.51 23.20
C GLU A 439 -3.23 -26.11 22.91
N PHE A 440 -2.36 -25.12 22.67
CA PHE A 440 -2.80 -23.78 22.34
C PHE A 440 -3.59 -23.75 21.02
N ILE A 441 -3.11 -24.46 20.00
CA ILE A 441 -3.80 -24.56 18.70
C ILE A 441 -5.18 -25.20 18.90
N GLU A 442 -5.26 -26.30 19.64
CA GLU A 442 -6.51 -27.00 19.90
C GLU A 442 -7.51 -26.13 20.68
N ASN A 443 -7.08 -25.52 21.78
CA ASN A 443 -7.92 -24.61 22.57
C ASN A 443 -8.43 -23.44 21.72
N ARG A 444 -7.57 -22.89 20.84
CA ARG A 444 -7.94 -21.82 19.92
C ARG A 444 -8.97 -22.30 18.90
N LEU A 445 -8.78 -23.48 18.30
CA LEU A 445 -9.72 -24.07 17.35
C LEU A 445 -11.09 -24.34 17.98
N GLN A 446 -11.12 -24.91 19.18
CA GLN A 446 -12.34 -25.15 19.95
C GLN A 446 -13.06 -23.83 20.28
N SER A 447 -12.33 -22.81 20.70
CA SER A 447 -12.88 -21.47 20.95
C SER A 447 -13.49 -20.84 19.70
N LEU A 448 -12.87 -21.00 18.53
CA LEU A 448 -13.44 -20.48 17.28
C LEU A 448 -14.70 -21.23 16.87
N ARG A 449 -14.72 -22.55 17.03
CA ARG A 449 -15.90 -23.38 16.78
C ARG A 449 -17.06 -23.04 17.72
N SER A 450 -16.80 -22.86 19.01
CA SER A 450 -17.84 -22.49 19.98
C SER A 450 -18.41 -21.09 19.72
N LYS A 451 -17.64 -20.19 19.11
CA LYS A 451 -18.09 -18.88 18.60
C LYS A 451 -18.82 -18.97 17.24
N GLY A 452 -19.08 -20.18 16.72
CA GLY A 452 -19.83 -20.40 15.48
C GLY A 452 -19.04 -20.10 14.20
N ILE A 453 -17.70 -20.02 14.28
CA ILE A 453 -16.81 -19.81 13.14
C ILE A 453 -16.46 -21.17 12.53
N GLU A 454 -17.04 -21.46 11.37
CA GLU A 454 -16.87 -22.76 10.70
C GLU A 454 -15.70 -22.77 9.71
N ASN A 455 -15.49 -21.66 8.99
CA ASN A 455 -14.45 -21.49 7.98
C ASN A 455 -13.15 -20.95 8.60
N ILE A 456 -12.41 -21.82 9.27
CA ILE A 456 -11.18 -21.44 9.99
C ILE A 456 -9.99 -21.35 9.03
N SER A 457 -9.20 -20.29 9.18
CA SER A 457 -7.95 -20.09 8.44
C SER A 457 -6.78 -20.13 9.39
N SER A 458 -5.62 -20.62 8.93
CA SER A 458 -4.45 -20.77 9.80
C SER A 458 -3.99 -19.46 10.45
N TRP A 459 -4.10 -18.32 9.75
CA TRP A 459 -3.74 -17.01 10.29
C TRP A 459 -4.54 -16.63 11.55
N MET A 460 -5.78 -17.13 11.71
CA MET A 460 -6.64 -16.83 12.86
C MET A 460 -6.09 -17.40 14.17
N LEU A 461 -5.27 -18.44 14.08
CA LEU A 461 -4.75 -19.16 15.24
C LEU A 461 -3.65 -18.38 15.97
N VAL A 462 -3.02 -17.41 15.30
CA VAL A 462 -1.89 -16.64 15.84
C VAL A 462 -2.24 -15.17 16.11
N ARG A 463 -3.52 -14.79 15.97
CA ARG A 463 -3.97 -13.41 16.25
C ARG A 463 -4.36 -13.24 17.70
N ASP A 464 -4.23 -11.99 18.15
CA ASP A 464 -4.67 -11.53 19.46
C ASP A 464 -6.19 -11.66 19.63
N GLU A 465 -6.65 -11.71 20.88
CA GLU A 465 -8.06 -11.90 21.20
C GLU A 465 -8.94 -10.78 20.66
N THR A 466 -8.47 -9.53 20.70
CA THR A 466 -9.28 -8.38 20.26
C THR A 466 -9.59 -8.45 18.76
N THR A 467 -8.62 -8.91 17.95
CA THR A 467 -8.82 -9.16 16.53
C THR A 467 -9.82 -10.31 16.32
N MET A 468 -9.72 -11.38 17.12
CA MET A 468 -10.61 -12.53 16.98
C MET A 468 -12.04 -12.27 17.47
N GLU A 469 -12.23 -11.44 18.49
CA GLU A 469 -13.54 -10.95 18.92
C GLU A 469 -14.22 -10.17 17.81
N LYS A 470 -13.49 -9.30 17.10
CA LYS A 470 -14.03 -8.57 15.93
C LYS A 470 -14.44 -9.52 14.82
N VAL A 471 -13.66 -10.57 14.56
CA VAL A 471 -14.00 -11.60 13.56
C VAL A 471 -15.26 -12.35 13.99
N ALA A 472 -15.34 -12.79 15.23
CA ALA A 472 -16.51 -13.49 15.76
C ALA A 472 -17.77 -12.62 15.73
N ALA A 473 -17.68 -11.37 16.19
CA ALA A 473 -18.77 -10.40 16.13
C ALA A 473 -19.26 -10.19 14.70
N ARG A 474 -18.33 -10.12 13.73
CA ARG A 474 -18.69 -10.01 12.32
C ARG A 474 -19.40 -11.26 11.79
N VAL A 475 -18.96 -12.46 12.16
CA VAL A 475 -19.64 -13.71 11.75
C VAL A 475 -21.07 -13.77 12.33
N VAL A 476 -21.25 -13.36 13.58
CA VAL A 476 -22.57 -13.25 14.22
C VAL A 476 -23.43 -12.21 13.48
N GLU A 477 -22.89 -11.02 13.20
CA GLU A 477 -23.60 -9.96 12.47
C GLU A 477 -23.96 -10.41 11.03
N GLU A 478 -23.09 -11.16 10.35
CA GLU A 478 -23.36 -11.73 9.03
C GLU A 478 -24.46 -12.79 9.08
N LYS A 479 -24.42 -13.74 10.03
CA LYS A 479 -25.49 -14.74 10.24
C LYS A 479 -26.84 -14.07 10.58
N GLN A 480 -26.83 -13.09 11.48
CA GLN A 480 -28.04 -12.31 11.81
C GLN A 480 -28.57 -11.49 10.64
N SER A 481 -27.69 -10.97 9.79
CA SER A 481 -28.10 -10.17 8.63
C SER A 481 -28.67 -11.01 7.49
N LEU A 482 -28.19 -12.25 7.31
CA LEU A 482 -28.73 -13.21 6.35
C LEU A 482 -30.17 -13.64 6.69
N GLY A 483 -30.50 -13.76 7.98
CA GLY A 483 -31.80 -14.24 8.44
C GLY A 483 -32.09 -15.63 7.88
N ASP A 484 -33.27 -15.80 7.26
CA ASP A 484 -33.69 -17.06 6.63
C ASP A 484 -33.11 -17.27 5.21
N SER A 485 -32.11 -16.48 4.82
CA SER A 485 -31.48 -16.59 3.50
C SER A 485 -30.20 -17.41 3.61
N ASN A 486 -30.01 -18.37 2.71
CA ASN A 486 -28.81 -19.21 2.74
C ASN A 486 -27.57 -18.44 2.29
N GLU A 487 -27.73 -17.58 1.29
CA GLU A 487 -26.65 -16.79 0.71
C GLU A 487 -27.04 -15.32 0.48
N ILE A 488 -26.05 -14.49 0.15
CA ILE A 488 -26.25 -13.06 -0.08
C ILE A 488 -27.17 -12.77 -1.27
N ILE A 489 -27.15 -13.64 -2.29
CA ILE A 489 -27.99 -13.50 -3.48
C ILE A 489 -29.44 -13.77 -3.11
N ASP A 490 -29.72 -14.85 -2.37
CA ASP A 490 -31.05 -15.11 -1.81
C ASP A 490 -31.54 -13.93 -0.96
N TYR A 491 -30.66 -13.37 -0.12
CA TYR A 491 -31.00 -12.23 0.71
C TYR A 491 -31.40 -11.00 -0.14
N LEU A 492 -30.62 -10.69 -1.18
CA LEU A 492 -30.90 -9.60 -2.11
C LEU A 492 -32.18 -9.85 -2.90
N ALA A 493 -32.36 -11.06 -3.41
CA ALA A 493 -33.52 -11.44 -4.20
C ALA A 493 -34.82 -11.26 -3.41
N LYS A 494 -34.85 -11.72 -2.15
CA LYS A 494 -35.98 -11.49 -1.25
C LYS A 494 -36.22 -9.99 -0.99
N ARG A 495 -35.16 -9.22 -0.76
CA ARG A 495 -35.27 -7.78 -0.41
C ARG A 495 -35.60 -6.87 -1.58
N LEU A 496 -35.22 -7.24 -2.79
CA LEU A 496 -35.42 -6.46 -4.02
C LEU A 496 -36.45 -7.07 -4.97
N ASN A 497 -37.13 -8.14 -4.53
CA ASN A 497 -38.14 -8.89 -5.28
C ASN A 497 -37.62 -9.37 -6.65
N TRP A 498 -36.41 -9.96 -6.67
CA TRP A 498 -35.85 -10.54 -7.88
C TRP A 498 -36.50 -11.88 -8.20
N ASP A 499 -36.75 -12.10 -9.49
CA ASP A 499 -37.00 -13.43 -10.02
C ASP A 499 -35.68 -14.14 -10.33
N LYS A 500 -35.76 -15.46 -10.55
CA LYS A 500 -34.59 -16.30 -10.85
C LYS A 500 -33.84 -15.83 -12.10
N ALA A 501 -34.55 -15.30 -13.10
CA ALA A 501 -33.94 -14.74 -14.31
C ALA A 501 -33.10 -13.47 -14.00
N THR A 502 -33.58 -12.62 -13.10
CA THR A 502 -32.84 -11.44 -12.64
C THR A 502 -31.64 -11.84 -11.78
N GLU A 503 -31.76 -12.82 -10.89
CA GLU A 503 -30.63 -13.35 -10.13
C GLU A 503 -29.50 -13.85 -11.04
N GLU A 504 -29.82 -14.70 -12.02
CA GLU A 504 -28.85 -15.24 -12.98
C GLU A 504 -28.20 -14.12 -13.81
N ARG A 505 -28.98 -13.13 -14.23
CA ARG A 505 -28.47 -11.94 -14.94
C ARG A 505 -27.50 -11.14 -14.07
N VAL A 506 -27.86 -10.86 -12.82
CA VAL A 506 -27.01 -10.10 -11.89
C VAL A 506 -25.73 -10.87 -11.57
N LEU A 507 -25.80 -12.18 -11.36
CA LEU A 507 -24.62 -13.02 -11.14
C LEU A 507 -23.67 -13.05 -12.35
N ARG A 508 -24.22 -13.05 -13.57
CA ARG A 508 -23.43 -13.01 -14.81
C ARG A 508 -22.71 -11.68 -15.01
N TYR A 509 -23.39 -10.55 -14.81
CA TYR A 509 -22.82 -9.21 -15.05
C TYR A 509 -22.11 -8.60 -13.85
N HIS A 510 -22.46 -9.04 -12.63
CA HIS A 510 -21.87 -8.57 -11.38
C HIS A 510 -21.40 -9.72 -10.45
N PRO A 511 -20.56 -10.67 -10.92
CA PRO A 511 -20.15 -11.83 -10.13
C PRO A 511 -19.52 -11.51 -8.75
N PRO A 512 -18.77 -10.40 -8.56
CA PRO A 512 -18.28 -10.00 -7.24
C PRO A 512 -19.36 -9.79 -6.17
N LEU A 513 -20.63 -9.57 -6.55
CA LEU A 513 -21.70 -9.32 -5.58
C LEU A 513 -21.94 -10.54 -4.68
N ALA A 514 -21.80 -11.76 -5.23
CA ALA A 514 -21.91 -13.01 -4.47
C ALA A 514 -20.85 -13.15 -3.36
N LYS A 515 -19.73 -12.41 -3.46
CA LYS A 515 -18.63 -12.43 -2.48
C LYS A 515 -18.67 -11.25 -1.51
N CYS A 516 -19.67 -10.36 -1.63
CA CYS A 516 -19.80 -9.22 -0.74
C CYS A 516 -20.25 -9.64 0.66
N SER A 517 -19.94 -8.84 1.67
CA SER A 517 -20.47 -9.05 3.02
C SER A 517 -21.95 -8.66 3.05
N VAL A 518 -22.79 -9.54 3.58
CA VAL A 518 -24.24 -9.31 3.71
C VAL A 518 -24.51 -8.10 4.59
N VAL A 519 -23.71 -7.90 5.65
CA VAL A 519 -23.79 -6.71 6.51
C VAL A 519 -23.58 -5.43 5.72
N LYS A 520 -22.56 -5.40 4.85
CA LYS A 520 -22.29 -4.24 3.99
C LYS A 520 -23.49 -3.98 3.08
N VAL A 521 -23.99 -5.01 2.40
CA VAL A 521 -25.11 -4.91 1.48
C VAL A 521 -26.39 -4.46 2.18
N LYS A 522 -26.72 -5.04 3.33
CA LYS A 522 -27.84 -4.63 4.18
C LYS A 522 -27.76 -3.15 4.57
N LYS A 523 -26.60 -2.69 5.06
CA LYS A 523 -26.39 -1.26 5.40
C LYS A 523 -26.56 -0.33 4.18
N HIS A 524 -26.16 -0.76 2.99
CA HIS A 524 -26.42 0.00 1.77
C HIS A 524 -27.91 0.00 1.41
N LEU A 525 -28.56 -1.16 1.42
CA LEU A 525 -29.98 -1.28 1.12
C LEU A 525 -30.83 -0.45 2.07
N ASP A 526 -30.62 -0.59 3.38
CA ASP A 526 -31.38 0.13 4.39
C ASP A 526 -31.19 1.64 4.24
N TYR A 527 -29.96 2.09 3.95
CA TYR A 527 -29.71 3.51 3.69
C TYR A 527 -30.43 3.98 2.41
N LEU A 528 -30.24 3.28 1.29
CA LEU A 528 -30.80 3.69 0.00
C LEU A 528 -32.34 3.67 0.02
N LEU A 529 -32.96 2.62 0.57
CA LEU A 529 -34.41 2.48 0.58
C LEU A 529 -35.10 3.31 1.65
N ASN A 530 -34.47 3.53 2.82
CA ASN A 530 -35.15 4.16 3.96
C ASN A 530 -34.72 5.62 4.20
N GLU A 531 -33.48 6.00 3.86
CA GLU A 531 -32.93 7.34 4.13
C GLU A 531 -32.76 8.19 2.86
N THR A 532 -33.07 7.64 1.69
CA THR A 532 -33.02 8.36 0.41
C THR A 532 -34.31 8.19 -0.39
N HIS A 533 -34.40 8.83 -1.56
CA HIS A 533 -35.55 8.74 -2.46
C HIS A 533 -35.45 7.59 -3.48
N PHE A 534 -34.40 6.78 -3.43
CA PHE A 534 -34.22 5.68 -4.39
C PHE A 534 -35.16 4.51 -4.11
N THR A 535 -35.69 3.94 -5.20
CA THR A 535 -36.61 2.80 -5.17
C THR A 535 -35.89 1.48 -5.43
N VAL A 536 -36.61 0.37 -5.26
CA VAL A 536 -36.13 -0.97 -5.63
C VAL A 536 -35.73 -1.04 -7.11
N ASP A 537 -36.51 -0.42 -8.00
CA ASP A 537 -36.23 -0.41 -9.44
C ASP A 537 -34.95 0.37 -9.79
N ASP A 538 -34.67 1.45 -9.06
CA ASP A 538 -33.43 2.21 -9.23
C ASP A 538 -32.20 1.37 -8.86
N ILE A 539 -32.31 0.58 -7.77
CA ILE A 539 -31.25 -0.32 -7.31
C ILE A 539 -31.08 -1.49 -8.28
N ASN A 540 -32.17 -2.07 -8.77
CA ASN A 540 -32.17 -3.16 -9.74
C ASN A 540 -31.49 -2.76 -11.05
N SER A 541 -31.67 -1.50 -11.45
CA SER A 541 -31.03 -0.93 -12.64
C SER A 541 -29.52 -0.68 -12.46
N ASN A 542 -29.02 -0.65 -11.23
CA ASN A 542 -27.58 -0.47 -10.96
C ASN A 542 -27.08 -1.24 -9.71
N PRO A 543 -26.97 -2.58 -9.78
CA PRO A 543 -26.50 -3.41 -8.67
C PRO A 543 -25.03 -3.13 -8.28
N ALA A 544 -24.27 -2.43 -9.13
CA ALA A 544 -22.89 -2.07 -8.84
C ALA A 544 -22.74 -1.11 -7.66
N VAL A 545 -23.81 -0.43 -7.22
CA VAL A 545 -23.77 0.48 -6.06
C VAL A 545 -23.26 -0.21 -4.79
N PHE A 546 -23.49 -1.51 -4.62
CA PHE A 546 -23.00 -2.26 -3.46
C PHE A 546 -21.47 -2.40 -3.40
N ARG A 547 -20.77 -2.10 -4.50
CA ARG A 547 -19.31 -2.06 -4.54
C ARG A 547 -18.75 -0.77 -3.96
N SER A 548 -19.50 0.34 -4.02
CA SER A 548 -19.09 1.63 -3.50
C SER A 548 -18.91 1.62 -1.98
N ASN A 549 -18.26 2.65 -1.46
CA ASN A 549 -18.14 2.90 -0.03
C ASN A 549 -19.40 3.64 0.46
N LEU A 550 -20.09 3.11 1.48
CA LEU A 550 -21.31 3.72 2.00
C LEU A 550 -21.09 5.14 2.50
N ASN A 551 -19.94 5.42 3.13
CA ASN A 551 -19.64 6.74 3.66
C ASN A 551 -19.43 7.76 2.53
N GLU A 552 -18.79 7.35 1.44
CA GLU A 552 -18.64 8.20 0.24
C GLU A 552 -19.98 8.43 -0.44
N LEU A 553 -20.84 7.40 -0.53
CA LEU A 553 -22.21 7.55 -1.03
C LEU A 553 -23.01 8.55 -0.18
N LYS A 554 -22.96 8.41 1.15
CA LYS A 554 -23.60 9.34 2.11
C LYS A 554 -23.09 10.76 1.93
N LEU A 555 -21.77 10.93 1.85
CA LEU A 555 -21.15 12.24 1.64
C LEU A 555 -21.63 12.89 0.35
N ARG A 556 -21.57 12.17 -0.78
CA ARG A 556 -21.98 12.69 -2.09
C ARG A 556 -23.46 13.04 -2.15
N ILE A 557 -24.32 12.22 -1.55
CA ILE A 557 -25.76 12.53 -1.48
C ILE A 557 -25.98 13.78 -0.63
N ASN A 558 -25.26 13.94 0.47
CA ASN A 558 -25.35 15.14 1.31
C ASN A 558 -24.83 16.38 0.59
N GLU A 559 -23.69 16.31 -0.10
CA GLU A 559 -23.14 17.41 -0.91
C GLU A 559 -24.14 17.85 -1.99
N LEU A 560 -24.77 16.90 -2.69
CA LEU A 560 -25.80 17.19 -3.68
C LEU A 560 -27.05 17.83 -3.03
N ARG A 561 -27.45 17.34 -1.86
CA ARG A 561 -28.59 17.88 -1.11
C ARG A 561 -28.34 19.31 -0.63
N GLU A 562 -27.11 19.63 -0.20
CA GLU A 562 -26.71 20.97 0.23
C GLU A 562 -26.80 22.00 -0.90
N ILE A 563 -26.53 21.59 -2.14
CA ILE A 563 -26.70 22.45 -3.33
C ILE A 563 -28.10 22.39 -3.95
N GLY A 564 -29.06 21.73 -3.27
CA GLY A 564 -30.45 21.62 -3.72
C GLY A 564 -30.69 20.64 -4.87
N VAL A 565 -29.74 19.74 -5.14
CA VAL A 565 -29.82 18.74 -6.21
C VAL A 565 -30.18 17.37 -5.64
N VAL A 566 -31.23 16.76 -6.18
CA VAL A 566 -31.62 15.39 -5.84
C VAL A 566 -31.17 14.45 -6.97
N PRO A 567 -30.24 13.50 -6.73
CA PRO A 567 -29.71 12.64 -7.78
C PRO A 567 -30.78 11.67 -8.29
N LYS A 568 -31.20 11.81 -9.56
CA LYS A 568 -32.25 10.94 -10.13
C LYS A 568 -31.80 9.51 -10.44
N LYS A 569 -30.49 9.25 -10.55
CA LYS A 569 -29.96 7.92 -10.90
C LYS A 569 -28.82 7.52 -9.97
N LEU A 570 -28.86 6.28 -9.49
CA LEU A 570 -27.83 5.68 -8.63
C LEU A 570 -26.44 5.64 -9.27
N TYR A 571 -26.38 5.52 -10.60
CA TYR A 571 -25.11 5.55 -11.32
C TYR A 571 -24.31 6.84 -11.10
N THR A 572 -24.98 7.99 -11.06
CA THR A 572 -24.32 9.30 -10.93
C THR A 572 -23.52 9.44 -9.64
N ILE A 573 -23.97 8.78 -8.56
CA ILE A 573 -23.33 8.85 -7.25
C ILE A 573 -22.39 7.67 -6.96
N SER A 574 -22.37 6.64 -7.81
CA SER A 574 -21.55 5.42 -7.62
C SER A 574 -20.24 5.41 -8.42
N LEU A 575 -19.97 6.45 -9.21
CA LEU A 575 -18.73 6.63 -9.99
C LEU A 575 -17.49 6.79 -9.09
N SER A 576 -16.36 6.14 -9.42
CA SER A 576 -15.10 6.40 -8.71
C SER A 576 -14.62 7.84 -8.95
N GLN A 577 -14.05 8.49 -7.93
CA GLN A 577 -13.26 9.70 -8.15
C GLN A 577 -12.01 9.26 -8.95
N ASN A 578 -11.98 9.61 -10.24
CA ASN A 578 -10.82 9.37 -11.10
C ASN A 578 -9.73 10.40 -10.85
#